data_AF-A0A512B1X7-F1
#
_entry.id   AF-A0A512B1X7-F1
#
_cell.length_a   1.000
_cell.length_b   1.000
_cell.length_c   1.000
_cell.angle_alpha   90.00
_cell.angle_beta   90.00
_cell.angle_gamma   90.00
#
_symmetry.space_group_name_H-M   'P 1'
#
loop_
_entity.id
_entity.type
_entity.pdbx_description
1 polymer ?
#
loop_
_entity_poly.entity_id
_entity_poly.type
_entity_poly.pdbx_seq_one_letter_code
_entity_poly.pdbx_strand_id
1 'polypeptide(L)' 'MKKNNEPLDFEIDKLTNSIENIVTGDKFSTDILVFTKADLKNITKKNGWEFNWKQEFKEANRDIYKLTIANIPLLFKD' A
#
# COMPACT_ATOMS: atom_id res chain seq x y z
N MET A 1 7.92 -29.13 -12.17
CA MET A 1 8.38 -28.65 -10.84
C MET A 1 7.43 -29.24 -9.80
N LYS A 2 7.92 -30.00 -8.81
CA LYS A 2 7.09 -30.52 -7.71
C LYS A 2 6.78 -29.37 -6.76
N LYS A 3 5.50 -29.13 -6.41
CA LYS A 3 5.11 -28.22 -5.34
C LYS A 3 5.37 -28.91 -4.02
N ASN A 4 6.29 -28.39 -3.21
CA ASN A 4 6.46 -28.83 -1.84
C ASN A 4 5.35 -28.16 -1.02
N ASN A 5 4.42 -28.96 -0.48
CA ASN A 5 3.34 -28.51 0.39
C ASN A 5 3.81 -28.49 1.85
N GLU A 6 4.92 -27.84 2.13
CA GLU A 6 5.35 -27.65 3.52
C GLU A 6 4.45 -26.60 4.18
N PRO A 7 3.92 -26.85 5.39
CA PRO A 7 3.20 -25.85 6.15
C PRO A 7 4.13 -24.68 6.42
N LEU A 8 3.65 -23.46 6.17
CA LEU A 8 4.36 -22.25 6.56
C LEU A 8 4.13 -22.03 8.06
N ASP A 9 5.21 -21.80 8.81
CA ASP A 9 5.18 -21.44 10.23
C ASP A 9 5.63 -19.98 10.39
N PHE A 10 4.92 -19.23 11.23
CA PHE A 10 5.15 -17.80 11.43
C PHE A 10 4.90 -17.42 12.89
N GLU A 11 5.81 -16.64 13.46
CA GLU A 11 5.64 -15.97 14.75
C GLU A 11 5.20 -14.52 14.54
N ILE A 12 4.14 -14.09 15.23
CA ILE A 12 3.67 -12.70 15.21
C ILE A 12 4.14 -12.03 16.50
N ASP A 13 5.11 -11.12 16.38
CA ASP A 13 5.67 -10.41 17.54
C ASP A 13 4.70 -9.33 18.09
N LYS A 14 4.02 -8.59 17.20
CA LYS A 14 3.20 -7.44 17.55
C LYS A 14 2.19 -7.12 16.44
N LEU A 15 0.99 -6.71 16.86
CA LEU A 15 0.04 -6.03 15.99
C LEU A 15 0.20 -4.51 16.17
N THR A 16 0.57 -3.81 15.10
CA THR A 16 0.82 -2.36 15.12
C THR A 16 -0.36 -1.58 14.57
N ASN A 17 -0.38 -0.27 14.85
CA ASN A 17 -1.24 0.64 14.10
C ASN A 17 -0.70 0.74 12.67
N SER A 18 -1.57 1.07 11.71
CA SER A 18 -1.21 0.99 10.29
C SER A 18 0.01 1.83 9.92
N ILE A 19 0.19 3.00 10.55
CA ILE A 19 1.39 3.83 10.41
C ILE A 19 1.81 4.29 11.82
N GLU A 20 3.00 3.86 12.25
CA GLU A 20 3.62 4.30 13.51
C GLU A 20 5.07 4.76 13.27
N ASN A 21 5.50 5.78 14.02
CA ASN A 21 6.91 6.17 14.06
C ASN A 21 7.65 5.29 15.08
N ILE A 22 8.65 4.54 14.61
CA ILE A 22 9.39 3.60 15.48
C ILE A 22 10.27 4.29 16.54
N VAL A 23 10.68 5.54 16.30
CA VAL A 23 11.57 6.30 17.20
C VAL A 23 10.77 7.00 18.30
N THR A 24 9.66 7.64 17.93
CA THR A 24 8.84 8.43 18.88
C THR A 24 7.68 7.64 19.47
N GLY A 25 7.22 6.59 18.81
CA GLY A 25 6.01 5.87 19.16
C GLY A 25 4.72 6.55 18.71
N ASP A 26 4.82 7.65 17.92
CA ASP A 26 3.64 8.35 17.41
C ASP A 26 2.80 7.45 16.51
N LYS A 27 1.49 7.54 16.68
CA LYS A 27 0.50 6.81 15.91
C LYS A 27 -0.24 7.79 15.03
N PHE A 28 -0.32 7.49 13.74
CA PHE A 28 -1.01 8.34 12.79
C PHE A 28 -2.38 7.76 12.48
N SER A 29 -3.41 8.59 12.57
CA SER A 29 -4.71 8.25 12.00
C SER A 29 -4.55 8.03 10.50
N THR A 30 -5.28 7.07 9.94
CA THR A 30 -5.14 6.71 8.52
C THR A 30 -6.47 6.66 7.81
N ASP A 31 -6.47 7.07 6.56
CA ASP A 31 -7.60 6.97 5.64
C ASP A 31 -7.28 5.98 4.50
N ILE A 32 -8.31 5.30 4.01
CA ILE A 32 -8.24 4.48 2.81
C ILE A 32 -8.95 5.23 1.69
N LEU A 33 -8.23 5.51 0.62
CA LEU A 33 -8.75 6.23 -0.54
C LEU A 33 -8.70 5.36 -1.78
N VAL A 34 -9.62 5.59 -2.71
CA VAL A 34 -9.60 4.95 -4.03
C VAL A 34 -8.34 5.40 -4.77
N PHE A 35 -7.61 4.43 -5.32
CA PHE A 35 -6.45 4.70 -6.15
C PHE A 35 -6.90 5.19 -7.52
N THR A 36 -6.28 6.25 -8.02
CA THR A 36 -6.67 6.88 -9.29
C THR A 36 -5.57 6.79 -10.33
N LYS A 37 -5.93 7.04 -11.59
CA LYS A 37 -4.96 7.13 -12.68
C LYS A 37 -3.90 8.21 -12.46
N ALA A 38 -4.20 9.26 -11.70
CA ALA A 38 -3.23 10.32 -11.37
C ALA A 38 -2.09 9.80 -10.49
N ASP A 39 -2.38 8.85 -9.59
CA ASP A 39 -1.42 8.26 -8.66
C ASP A 39 -0.36 7.40 -9.39
N LEU A 40 -0.70 6.81 -10.53
CA LEU A 40 0.22 6.00 -11.36
C LEU A 40 1.45 6.76 -11.85
N LYS A 41 1.43 8.10 -11.86
CA LYS A 41 2.59 8.88 -12.35
C LYS A 41 3.82 8.68 -11.45
N ASN A 42 3.60 8.49 -10.15
CA ASN A 42 4.65 8.43 -9.15
C ASN A 42 4.95 6.99 -8.71
N ILE A 43 4.01 6.06 -8.90
CA ILE A 43 4.09 4.69 -8.38
C ILE A 43 4.42 3.74 -9.54
N THR A 44 5.68 3.77 -9.96
CA THR A 44 6.17 3.00 -11.12
C THR A 44 7.49 2.30 -10.80
N LYS A 45 7.80 1.22 -11.53
CA LYS A 45 9.09 0.51 -11.43
C LYS A 45 10.31 1.43 -11.58
N LYS A 46 10.25 2.38 -12.53
CA LYS A 46 11.31 3.37 -12.71
C LYS A 46 11.51 4.30 -11.50
N ASN A 47 10.51 4.45 -10.65
CA ASN A 47 10.55 5.24 -9.42
C ASN A 47 10.80 4.36 -8.17
N GLY A 48 11.36 3.16 -8.35
CA GLY A 48 11.76 2.27 -7.24
C GLY A 48 10.66 1.37 -6.69
N TRP A 49 9.48 1.33 -7.31
CA TRP A 49 8.43 0.38 -6.91
C TRP A 49 8.64 -0.98 -7.56
N GLU A 50 8.94 -2.01 -6.79
CA GLU A 50 9.16 -3.37 -7.32
C GLU A 50 7.90 -3.98 -7.97
N PHE A 51 6.72 -3.58 -7.48
CA PHE A 51 5.44 -4.09 -7.96
C PHE A 51 4.87 -3.28 -9.13
N ASN A 52 4.28 -3.97 -10.11
CA ASN A 52 3.73 -3.32 -11.32
C ASN A 52 2.29 -2.81 -11.12
N TRP A 53 2.12 -1.78 -10.29
CA TRP A 53 0.81 -1.18 -10.00
C TRP A 53 0.03 -0.73 -11.24
N LYS A 54 0.72 -0.37 -12.33
CA LYS A 54 0.07 -0.01 -13.60
C LYS A 54 -0.63 -1.18 -14.27
N GLN A 55 -0.09 -2.39 -14.14
CA GLN A 55 -0.72 -3.59 -14.70
C GLN A 55 -1.98 -3.93 -13.89
N GLU A 56 -1.84 -3.94 -12.58
CA GLU A 56 -2.91 -4.20 -11.62
C GLU A 56 -4.09 -3.25 -11.80
N PHE A 57 -3.81 -1.94 -11.95
CA PHE A 57 -4.84 -0.92 -12.11
C PHE A 57 -5.66 -1.07 -13.41
N LYS A 58 -5.16 -1.82 -14.39
CA LYS A 58 -5.89 -2.07 -15.64
C LYS A 58 -6.81 -3.27 -15.56
N GLU A 59 -6.68 -4.10 -14.54
CA GLU A 59 -7.50 -5.30 -14.40
C GLU A 59 -8.89 -4.91 -13.90
N ALA A 60 -9.91 -5.09 -14.74
CA ALA A 60 -11.26 -4.61 -14.46
C ALA A 60 -11.94 -5.30 -13.27
N ASN A 61 -11.40 -6.43 -12.81
CA ASN A 61 -11.88 -7.17 -11.64
C ASN A 61 -11.07 -6.88 -10.37
N ARG A 62 -10.24 -5.83 -10.36
CA ARG A 62 -9.46 -5.43 -9.19
C ARG A 62 -9.77 -3.98 -8.84
N ASP A 63 -10.11 -3.76 -7.58
CA ASP A 63 -10.17 -2.42 -7.00
C ASP A 63 -8.87 -2.15 -6.24
N ILE A 64 -8.24 -1.03 -6.55
CA ILE A 64 -6.99 -0.62 -5.90
C ILE A 64 -7.28 0.55 -4.97
N TYR A 65 -6.72 0.46 -3.78
CA TYR A 65 -6.82 1.48 -2.74
C TYR A 65 -5.43 1.89 -2.27
N LYS A 66 -5.35 3.10 -1.71
CA LYS A 66 -4.15 3.62 -1.06
C LYS A 66 -4.47 3.97 0.39
N LEU A 67 -3.55 3.61 1.28
CA LEU A 67 -3.56 4.02 2.69
C LEU A 67 -2.79 5.33 2.82
N THR A 68 -3.37 6.34 3.46
CA THR A 68 -2.74 7.64 3.70
C THR A 68 -2.84 8.02 5.16
N ILE A 69 -1.93 8.86 5.66
CA ILE A 69 -2.14 9.53 6.95
C ILE A 69 -3.33 10.48 6.78
N ALA A 70 -4.29 10.39 7.70
CA ALA A 70 -5.47 11.24 7.72
C ALA A 70 -5.06 12.71 7.84
N ASN A 71 -5.81 13.59 7.18
CA ASN A 71 -5.59 15.05 7.20
C ASN A 71 -4.37 15.56 6.40
N ILE A 72 -3.84 14.77 5.46
CA ILE A 72 -3.06 15.36 4.35
C ILE A 72 -4.08 16.10 3.47
N PRO A 73 -4.02 17.43 3.34
CA PRO A 73 -4.91 18.17 2.45
C PRO A 73 -4.67 17.60 1.06
N LEU A 74 -5.69 16.94 0.52
CA LEU A 74 -5.66 16.44 -0.83
C LEU A 74 -5.51 17.65 -1.74
N LEU A 75 -4.29 17.91 -2.21
CA LEU A 75 -3.99 18.84 -3.29
C LEU A 75 -4.58 18.28 -4.58
N PHE A 76 -5.90 18.19 -4.67
CA PHE A 76 -6.61 18.07 -5.93
C PHE A 76 -6.89 19.50 -6.38
N LYS A 77 -6.06 20.00 -7.30
CA LYS A 77 -6.45 21.14 -8.13
C LYS A 77 -7.42 20.59 -9.18
N ASP A 78 -8.60 21.18 -9.23
CA ASP A 78 -9.58 21.06 -10.31
C ASP A 78 -8.97 21.38 -11.69
#